data_AF-A0A3L7W7E4-F1
#
_entry.id   AF-A0A3L7W7E4-F1
#
_cell.length_a   1.000
_cell.length_b   1.000
_cell.length_c   1.000
_cell.angle_alpha   90.00
_cell.angle_beta   90.00
_cell.angle_gamma   90.00
#
_symmetry.space_group_name_H-M   'P 1'
#
loop_
_entity.id
_entity.type
_entity.pdbx_description
1 polymer ?
#
loop_
_entity_poly.entity_id
_entity_poly.type
_entity_poly.pdbx_seq_one_letter_code
_entity_poly.pdbx_strand_id
1 'polypeptide(L)'
;IGGVVLAMPIWLWQAWAFVRPALTPAERRAAGPWLPLALLLFALGAAVAWFILPFAVGFLLSFGTSDLVPLIAADRYFGFVGSLVLIFGLAAEYPILLVFLAKVGVITSAKLGSMRRTALVVIVIASAVGTPGTDLVSPIVLALTLYGLYELSIVLIRAGGR
;
A
#
# COMPACT_ATOMS: atom_id res chain seq x y z
N ILE A 1 15.38 -4.40 -7.59
CA ILE A 1 14.14 -3.80 -7.02
C ILE A 1 13.83 -2.43 -7.60
N GLY A 2 14.79 -1.52 -7.75
CA GLY A 2 14.54 -0.21 -8.40
C GLY A 2 13.89 -0.29 -9.80
N GLY A 3 14.29 -1.26 -10.63
CA GLY A 3 13.63 -1.50 -11.92
C GLY A 3 12.17 -1.95 -11.82
N VAL A 4 11.75 -2.58 -10.71
CA VAL A 4 10.35 -2.97 -10.48
C VAL A 4 9.51 -1.74 -10.14
N VAL A 5 10.06 -0.83 -9.33
CA VAL A 5 9.41 0.46 -9.01
C VAL A 5 9.24 1.29 -10.27
N LEU A 6 10.29 1.39 -11.10
CA LEU A 6 10.22 2.11 -12.39
C LEU A 6 9.28 1.43 -13.40
N ALA A 7 9.11 0.11 -13.32
CA ALA A 7 8.17 -0.63 -14.16
C ALA A 7 6.71 -0.51 -13.68
N MET A 8 6.43 0.09 -12.51
CA MET A 8 5.06 0.19 -11.98
C MET A 8 4.03 0.74 -12.95
N PRO A 9 4.31 1.76 -13.79
CA PRO A 9 3.36 2.21 -14.81
C PRO A 9 2.95 1.10 -15.78
N ILE A 10 3.88 0.22 -16.15
CA ILE A 10 3.62 -0.93 -17.02
C ILE A 10 2.81 -1.99 -16.26
N TRP A 11 3.18 -2.32 -15.02
CA TRP A 11 2.44 -3.28 -14.20
C TRP A 11 0.99 -2.86 -13.94
N LEU A 12 0.77 -1.58 -13.58
CA LEU A 12 -0.56 -1.03 -13.39
C LEU A 12 -1.36 -1.00 -14.70
N TRP A 13 -0.70 -0.70 -15.83
CA TRP A 13 -1.34 -0.78 -17.14
C TRP A 13 -1.75 -2.22 -17.50
N GLN A 14 -0.91 -3.22 -17.21
CA GLN A 14 -1.24 -4.63 -17.42
C GLN A 14 -2.38 -5.10 -16.52
N ALA A 15 -2.37 -4.74 -15.24
CA ALA A 15 -3.46 -5.04 -14.31
C ALA A 15 -4.78 -4.41 -14.79
N TRP A 16 -4.73 -3.16 -15.25
CA TRP A 16 -5.89 -2.51 -15.87
C TRP A 16 -6.33 -3.22 -17.16
N ALA A 17 -5.40 -3.58 -18.03
CA ALA A 17 -5.69 -4.28 -19.28
C ALA A 17 -6.36 -5.65 -19.05
N PHE A 18 -6.04 -6.32 -17.94
CA PHE A 18 -6.69 -7.56 -17.51
C PHE A 18 -8.12 -7.34 -17.00
N VAL A 19 -8.38 -6.26 -16.26
CA VAL A 19 -9.70 -5.95 -15.69
C VAL A 19 -10.66 -5.34 -16.73
N ARG A 20 -10.14 -4.50 -17.64
CA ARG A 20 -10.89 -3.80 -18.70
C ARG A 20 -11.86 -4.67 -19.53
N PRO A 21 -11.51 -5.91 -19.96
CA PRO A 21 -12.43 -6.77 -20.70
C PRO A 21 -13.59 -7.31 -19.86
N ALA A 22 -13.46 -7.39 -18.53
CA ALA A 22 -14.51 -7.83 -17.63
C ALA A 22 -15.58 -6.74 -17.34
N LEU A 23 -15.33 -5.49 -17.78
CA LEU A 23 -16.20 -4.34 -17.53
C LEU A 23 -17.13 -4.06 -18.70
N THR A 24 -18.35 -3.65 -18.39
CA THR A 24 -19.32 -3.16 -19.37
C THR A 24 -18.83 -1.86 -20.05
N PRO A 25 -19.34 -1.50 -21.24
CA PRO A 25 -18.92 -0.29 -21.95
C PRO A 25 -19.10 1.00 -21.14
N ALA A 26 -20.13 1.08 -20.29
CA ALA A 26 -20.37 2.21 -19.40
C ALA A 26 -19.34 2.26 -18.25
N GLU A 27 -19.05 1.12 -17.62
CA GLU A 27 -18.06 1.00 -16.55
C GLU A 27 -16.63 1.27 -17.04
N ARG A 28 -16.30 0.85 -18.27
CA ARG A 28 -15.01 1.12 -18.90
C ARG A 28 -14.73 2.61 -19.04
N ARG A 29 -15.75 3.43 -19.28
CA ARG A 29 -15.64 4.90 -19.38
C ARG A 29 -15.47 5.54 -17.99
N ALA A 30 -16.20 5.03 -17.00
CA ALA A 30 -16.09 5.45 -15.60
C ALA A 30 -14.76 5.02 -14.92
N ALA A 31 -14.07 4.04 -15.50
CA ALA A 31 -12.81 3.51 -15.01
C ALA A 31 -11.56 4.07 -15.75
N GLY A 32 -11.75 4.91 -16.77
CA GLY A 32 -10.67 5.69 -17.39
C GLY A 32 -9.77 6.49 -16.44
N PRO A 33 -10.27 7.14 -15.37
CA PRO A 33 -9.42 7.89 -14.43
C PRO A 33 -8.71 7.01 -13.39
N TRP A 34 -8.85 5.69 -13.43
CA TRP A 34 -8.34 4.81 -12.38
C TRP A 34 -6.84 4.60 -12.45
N LEU A 35 -6.28 4.52 -13.66
CA LEU A 35 -4.84 4.37 -13.86
C LEU A 35 -4.03 5.57 -13.33
N PRO A 36 -4.35 6.84 -13.65
CA PRO A 36 -3.63 7.97 -13.08
C PRO A 36 -3.84 8.09 -11.56
N LEU A 37 -5.01 7.68 -11.03
CA LEU A 37 -5.26 7.65 -9.59
C LEU A 37 -4.42 6.58 -8.89
N ALA A 38 -4.27 5.40 -9.49
CA ALA A 38 -3.40 4.33 -9.00
C ALA A 38 -1.94 4.81 -8.94
N LEU A 39 -1.44 5.38 -10.04
CA LEU A 39 -0.09 5.96 -10.07
C LEU A 39 0.12 7.03 -8.99
N LEU A 40 -0.88 7.88 -8.75
CA LEU A 40 -0.83 8.89 -7.68
C LEU A 40 -0.81 8.25 -6.29
N LEU A 41 -1.64 7.23 -6.04
CA LEU A 41 -1.65 6.50 -4.77
C LEU A 41 -0.36 5.72 -4.54
N PHE A 42 0.18 5.06 -5.56
CA PHE A 42 1.49 4.41 -5.49
C PHE A 42 2.58 5.42 -5.15
N ALA A 43 2.60 6.58 -5.82
CA ALA A 43 3.55 7.64 -5.54
C ALA A 43 3.41 8.19 -4.10
N LEU A 44 2.18 8.32 -3.61
CA LEU A 44 1.92 8.70 -2.22
C LEU A 44 2.46 7.65 -1.24
N GLY A 45 2.20 6.35 -1.50
CA GLY A 45 2.74 5.26 -0.69
C GLY A 45 4.28 5.25 -0.69
N ALA A 46 4.89 5.40 -1.86
CA ALA A 46 6.35 5.53 -1.99
C ALA A 46 6.90 6.74 -1.23
N ALA A 47 6.19 7.88 -1.24
CA ALA A 47 6.57 9.08 -0.49
C ALA A 47 6.50 8.84 1.03
N VAL A 48 5.47 8.15 1.52
CA VAL A 48 5.38 7.74 2.93
C VAL A 48 6.54 6.83 3.30
N ALA A 49 6.87 5.84 2.47
CA ALA A 49 8.03 4.95 2.68
C ALA A 49 9.34 5.72 2.80
N TRP A 50 9.55 6.70 1.91
CA TRP A 50 10.72 7.56 1.93
C TRP A 50 10.81 8.40 3.20
N PHE A 51 9.67 8.93 3.67
CA PHE A 51 9.60 9.74 4.88
C PHE A 51 9.90 8.92 6.15
N ILE A 52 9.46 7.66 6.21
CA ILE A 52 9.66 6.80 7.39
C ILE A 52 11.04 6.13 7.42
N LEU A 53 11.72 6.05 6.27
CA LEU A 53 13.00 5.39 6.12
C LEU A 53 14.05 5.77 7.20
N PRO A 54 14.29 7.06 7.52
CA PRO A 54 15.26 7.42 8.56
C PRO A 54 14.88 6.88 9.94
N PHE A 55 13.58 6.79 10.26
CA PHE A 55 13.12 6.24 11.54
C PHE A 55 13.30 4.72 11.60
N ALA A 56 13.01 4.02 10.49
CA ALA A 56 13.23 2.58 10.39
C ALA A 56 14.73 2.22 10.49
N VAL A 57 15.58 2.95 9.79
CA VAL A 57 17.04 2.78 9.87
C VAL A 57 17.56 3.17 11.26
N GLY A 58 17.07 4.27 11.84
CA GLY A 58 17.42 4.69 13.19
C GLY A 58 17.06 3.63 14.24
N PHE A 59 15.91 2.97 14.11
CA PHE A 59 15.53 1.85 14.96
C PHE A 59 16.52 0.68 14.84
N LEU A 60 16.90 0.30 13.62
CA LEU A 60 17.88 -0.79 13.42
C LEU A 60 19.25 -0.46 13.99
N LEU A 61 19.68 0.80 13.88
CA LEU A 61 20.97 1.26 14.41
C LEU A 61 20.96 1.42 15.93
N SER A 62 19.79 1.60 16.55
CA SER A 62 19.65 1.73 18.01
C SER A 62 20.05 0.47 18.79
N PHE A 63 20.13 -0.68 18.11
CA PHE A 63 20.63 -1.92 18.70
C PHE A 63 22.17 -2.00 18.77
N GLY A 64 22.90 -1.08 18.12
CA GLY A 64 24.35 -1.02 18.23
C GLY A 64 24.76 -0.48 19.61
N THR A 65 25.70 -1.15 20.28
CA THR A 65 26.37 -0.66 21.49
C THR A 65 27.75 -0.12 21.15
N SER A 66 28.44 0.53 22.08
CA SER A 66 29.81 1.05 21.89
C SER A 66 30.83 0.00 21.43
N ASP A 67 30.56 -1.29 21.69
CA ASP A 67 31.40 -2.43 21.29
C ASP A 67 30.88 -3.16 20.04
N LEU A 68 29.70 -2.79 19.53
CA LEU A 68 29.04 -3.38 18.36
C LEU A 68 28.83 -2.29 17.30
N VAL A 69 29.84 -2.08 16.46
CA VAL A 69 29.75 -1.15 15.33
C VAL A 69 28.87 -1.77 14.22
N PRO A 70 27.71 -1.17 13.90
CA PRO A 70 26.84 -1.71 12.85
C PRO A 70 27.51 -1.58 11.48
N LEU A 71 27.78 -2.71 10.82
CA LEU A 71 28.32 -2.72 9.46
C LEU A 71 27.15 -2.73 8.46
N ILE A 72 26.88 -1.57 7.84
CA ILE A 72 25.82 -1.47 6.83
C ILE A 72 26.38 -1.91 5.48
N ALA A 73 25.92 -3.08 5.01
CA ALA A 73 26.20 -3.53 3.66
C ALA A 73 25.28 -2.80 2.67
N ALA A 74 25.87 -2.20 1.62
CA ALA A 74 25.14 -1.36 0.67
C ALA A 74 24.03 -2.14 -0.06
N ASP A 75 24.29 -3.40 -0.40
CA ASP A 75 23.32 -4.31 -1.03
C ASP A 75 22.07 -4.51 -0.15
N ARG A 76 22.27 -4.76 1.15
CA ARG A 76 21.17 -4.94 2.11
C ARG A 76 20.41 -3.64 2.34
N TYR A 77 21.10 -2.52 2.40
CA TYR A 77 20.48 -1.21 2.54
C TYR A 77 19.57 -0.89 1.35
N PHE A 78 20.08 -0.96 0.12
CA PHE A 78 19.27 -0.68 -1.08
C PHE A 78 18.16 -1.73 -1.29
N GLY A 79 18.39 -2.98 -0.90
CA GLY A 79 17.37 -4.03 -0.88
C GLY A 79 16.22 -3.71 0.07
N PHE A 80 16.55 -3.27 1.29
CA PHE A 80 15.58 -2.83 2.29
C PHE A 80 14.79 -1.61 1.81
N VAL A 81 15.47 -0.54 1.37
CA VAL A 81 14.83 0.69 0.86
C VAL A 81 13.90 0.38 -0.30
N GLY A 82 14.37 -0.38 -1.29
CA GLY A 82 13.58 -0.73 -2.47
C GLY A 82 12.35 -1.56 -2.11
N SER A 83 12.49 -2.52 -1.21
CA SER A 83 11.37 -3.37 -0.76
C SER A 83 10.36 -2.56 0.05
N LEU A 84 10.82 -1.67 0.94
CA LEU A 84 9.98 -0.79 1.74
C LEU A 84 9.12 0.12 0.86
N VAL A 85 9.73 0.79 -0.13
CA VAL A 85 9.03 1.62 -1.11
C VAL A 85 7.99 0.82 -1.87
N LEU A 86 8.34 -0.38 -2.32
CA LEU A 86 7.45 -1.24 -3.09
C LEU A 86 6.24 -1.70 -2.27
N ILE A 87 6.44 -2.14 -1.03
CA ILE A 87 5.36 -2.60 -0.16
C ILE A 87 4.40 -1.47 0.18
N PHE A 88 4.91 -0.30 0.55
CA PHE A 88 4.07 0.86 0.84
C PHE A 88 3.33 1.37 -0.41
N GLY A 89 4.00 1.41 -1.56
CA GLY A 89 3.37 1.79 -2.83
C GLY A 89 2.24 0.83 -3.21
N LEU A 90 2.46 -0.48 -3.13
CA LEU A 90 1.42 -1.48 -3.42
C LEU A 90 0.30 -1.48 -2.38
N ALA A 91 0.64 -1.30 -1.10
CA ALA A 91 -0.34 -1.17 -0.03
C ALA A 91 -1.25 0.05 -0.24
N ALA A 92 -0.71 1.15 -0.78
CA ALA A 92 -1.50 2.34 -1.08
C ALA A 92 -2.52 2.13 -2.21
N GLU A 93 -2.43 1.06 -3.01
CA GLU A 93 -3.44 0.70 -4.02
C GLU A 93 -4.70 0.05 -3.42
N TYR A 94 -4.65 -0.31 -2.14
CA TYR A 94 -5.74 -0.98 -1.42
C TYR A 94 -7.11 -0.26 -1.53
N PRO A 95 -7.22 1.08 -1.45
CA PRO A 95 -8.47 1.80 -1.65
C PRO A 95 -9.11 1.59 -3.01
N ILE A 96 -8.31 1.59 -4.08
CA ILE A 96 -8.82 1.41 -5.44
C ILE A 96 -9.44 0.02 -5.55
N LEU A 97 -8.78 -0.99 -5.01
CA LEU A 97 -9.30 -2.36 -4.92
C LEU A 97 -10.65 -2.43 -4.19
N LEU A 98 -10.78 -1.76 -3.03
CA LEU A 98 -12.06 -1.76 -2.29
C LEU A 98 -13.17 -1.02 -3.05
N VAL A 99 -12.88 0.15 -3.61
CA VAL A 99 -13.84 0.91 -4.42
C VAL A 99 -14.27 0.10 -5.65
N PHE A 100 -13.35 -0.65 -6.26
CA PHE A 100 -13.64 -1.57 -7.36
C PHE A 100 -14.65 -2.64 -6.97
N LEU A 101 -14.34 -3.36 -5.90
CA LEU A 101 -15.18 -4.44 -5.41
C LEU A 101 -16.57 -3.92 -5.02
N ALA A 102 -16.66 -2.70 -4.49
CA ALA A 102 -17.94 -2.06 -4.19
C ALA A 102 -18.71 -1.66 -5.47
N LYS A 103 -18.01 -1.25 -6.53
CA LYS A 103 -18.62 -0.95 -7.83
C LYS A 103 -19.15 -2.20 -8.54
N VAL A 104 -18.49 -3.33 -8.40
CA VAL A 104 -18.95 -4.62 -8.96
C VAL A 104 -20.02 -5.29 -8.07
N GLY A 105 -20.26 -4.77 -6.86
CA GLY A 105 -21.31 -5.27 -5.95
C GLY A 105 -20.87 -6.40 -5.02
N VAL A 106 -19.56 -6.67 -4.92
CA VAL A 106 -18.99 -7.71 -4.04
C VAL A 106 -19.00 -7.28 -2.57
N ILE A 107 -18.84 -5.98 -2.31
CA ILE A 107 -18.81 -5.40 -0.96
C ILE A 107 -19.67 -4.13 -0.89
N THR A 108 -20.10 -3.76 0.32
CA THR A 108 -20.89 -2.54 0.60
C THR A 108 -20.24 -1.72 1.71
N SER A 109 -20.55 -0.43 1.80
CA SER A 109 -20.02 0.43 2.87
C SER A 109 -20.45 -0.06 4.26
N ALA A 110 -21.68 -0.56 4.39
CA ALA A 110 -22.20 -1.15 5.61
C ALA A 110 -21.41 -2.40 6.05
N LYS A 111 -21.10 -3.29 5.11
CA LYS A 111 -20.30 -4.51 5.39
C LYS A 111 -18.89 -4.14 5.84
N LEU A 112 -18.22 -3.23 5.13
CA LEU A 112 -16.88 -2.73 5.52
C LEU A 112 -16.93 -2.02 6.89
N GLY A 113 -17.97 -1.25 7.15
CA GLY A 113 -18.17 -0.61 8.45
C GLY A 113 -18.34 -1.60 9.60
N SER A 114 -19.08 -2.69 9.40
CA SER A 114 -19.26 -3.74 10.41
C SER A 114 -17.96 -4.53 10.69
N MET A 115 -17.08 -4.64 9.68
CA MET A 115 -15.84 -5.43 9.76
C MET A 115 -14.61 -4.63 10.19
N ARG A 116 -14.76 -3.39 10.70
CA ARG A 116 -13.64 -2.52 11.12
C ARG A 116 -12.64 -3.21 12.06
N ARG A 117 -13.13 -3.95 13.05
CA ARG A 117 -12.27 -4.68 14.01
C ARG A 117 -11.47 -5.78 13.32
N THR A 118 -12.12 -6.55 12.43
CA THR A 118 -11.45 -7.58 11.64
C THR A 118 -10.44 -6.99 10.67
N ALA A 119 -10.80 -5.90 10.00
CA ALA A 119 -9.92 -5.18 9.08
C ALA A 119 -8.67 -4.66 9.79
N LEU A 120 -8.81 -4.08 10.99
CA LEU A 120 -7.67 -3.64 11.80
C LEU A 120 -6.71 -4.79 12.09
N VAL A 121 -7.21 -5.94 12.53
CA VAL A 121 -6.38 -7.11 12.84
C VAL A 121 -5.67 -7.62 11.57
N VAL A 122 -6.39 -7.75 10.46
CA VAL A 122 -5.81 -8.19 9.18
C VAL A 122 -4.75 -7.20 8.70
N ILE A 123 -4.99 -5.90 8.80
CA ILE A 123 -4.05 -4.86 8.41
C ILE A 123 -2.79 -4.93 9.27
N VAL A 124 -2.91 -5.06 10.59
CA VAL A 124 -1.75 -5.17 11.49
C VAL A 124 -0.91 -6.40 11.17
N ILE A 125 -1.55 -7.55 10.98
CA ILE A 125 -0.86 -8.80 10.63
C ILE A 125 -0.20 -8.67 9.25
N ALA A 126 -0.93 -8.18 8.25
CA ALA A 126 -0.41 -7.99 6.90
C ALA A 126 0.77 -7.02 6.87
N SER A 127 0.72 -5.94 7.65
CA SER A 127 1.83 -5.01 7.77
C SER A 127 3.04 -5.65 8.43
N ALA A 128 2.85 -6.38 9.53
CA ALA A 128 3.93 -7.05 10.25
C ALA A 128 4.65 -8.11 9.39
N VAL A 129 3.89 -8.88 8.60
CA VAL A 129 4.44 -9.91 7.69
C VAL A 129 5.00 -9.28 6.42
N GLY A 130 4.38 -8.20 5.94
CA GLY A 130 4.73 -7.56 4.68
C GLY A 130 6.04 -6.80 4.77
N THR A 131 6.31 -6.10 5.87
CA THR A 131 7.51 -5.25 5.96
C THR A 131 8.81 -6.08 5.98
N PRO A 132 9.80 -5.73 5.15
CA PRO A 132 10.99 -6.53 4.94
C PRO A 132 12.04 -6.31 6.04
N GLY A 133 11.90 -5.23 6.81
CA GLY A 133 12.78 -4.91 7.92
C GLY A 133 12.35 -5.63 9.19
N THR A 134 13.32 -5.98 10.03
CA THR A 134 13.08 -6.39 11.42
C THR A 134 12.87 -5.19 12.33
N ASP A 135 12.39 -4.07 11.79
CA ASP A 135 12.14 -2.84 12.52
C ASP A 135 10.69 -2.74 12.96
N LEU A 136 10.45 -2.11 14.12
CA LEU A 136 9.10 -1.96 14.66
C LEU A 136 8.35 -0.77 14.03
N VAL A 137 9.07 0.19 13.46
CA VAL A 137 8.51 1.44 12.95
C VAL A 137 7.72 1.20 11.66
N SER A 138 8.32 0.52 10.69
CA SER A 138 7.73 0.29 9.37
C SER A 138 6.37 -0.40 9.43
N PRO A 139 6.19 -1.54 10.12
CA PRO A 139 4.89 -2.22 10.15
C PRO A 139 3.82 -1.42 10.89
N ILE A 140 4.18 -0.66 11.93
CA ILE A 140 3.23 0.23 12.63
C ILE A 140 2.75 1.34 11.69
N VAL A 141 3.68 2.02 11.01
CA VAL A 141 3.29 3.11 10.10
C VAL A 141 2.54 2.57 8.89
N LEU A 142 2.90 1.40 8.38
CA LEU A 142 2.15 0.76 7.29
C LEU A 142 0.72 0.42 7.73
N ALA A 143 0.55 -0.14 8.93
CA ALA A 143 -0.76 -0.46 9.47
C ALA A 143 -1.63 0.79 9.67
N LEU A 144 -1.05 1.88 10.22
CA LEU A 144 -1.74 3.16 10.36
C LEU A 144 -2.14 3.75 9.01
N THR A 145 -1.23 3.72 8.05
CA THR A 145 -1.47 4.20 6.68
C THR A 145 -2.61 3.42 6.03
N LEU A 146 -2.53 2.09 6.05
CA LEU A 146 -3.55 1.19 5.50
C LEU A 146 -4.91 1.35 6.18
N TYR A 147 -4.94 1.52 7.50
CA TYR A 147 -6.18 1.75 8.23
C TYR A 147 -6.80 3.10 7.90
N GLY A 148 -6.00 4.17 7.78
CA GLY A 148 -6.49 5.46 7.32
C GLY A 148 -7.07 5.40 5.90
N LEU A 149 -6.37 4.68 5.00
CA LEU A 149 -6.83 4.42 3.63
C LEU A 149 -8.10 3.56 3.59
N TYR A 150 -8.26 2.60 4.52
CA TYR A 150 -9.48 1.81 4.68
C TYR A 150 -10.68 2.67 5.05
N GLU A 151 -10.52 3.57 6.02
CA GLU A 151 -11.57 4.51 6.41
C GLU A 151 -11.96 5.45 5.28
N LEU A 152 -10.97 5.99 4.56
CA LEU A 152 -11.20 6.82 3.38
C LEU A 152 -12.01 6.07 2.33
N SER A 153 -11.70 4.78 2.13
CA SER A 153 -12.43 3.92 1.19
C SER A 153 -13.89 3.75 1.59
N ILE A 154 -14.19 3.55 2.87
CA ILE A 154 -15.58 3.46 3.37
C ILE A 154 -16.34 4.75 3.07
N VAL A 155 -15.73 5.91 3.32
CA VAL A 155 -16.35 7.22 3.07
C VAL A 155 -16.62 7.42 1.58
N LEU A 156 -15.66 7.09 0.72
CA LEU A 156 -15.80 7.19 -0.74
C LEU A 156 -16.91 6.28 -1.27
N ILE A 157 -16.98 5.03 -0.80
CA ILE A 157 -18.02 4.08 -1.21
C ILE A 157 -19.41 4.57 -0.77
N ARG A 158 -19.51 5.07 0.47
CA ARG A 158 -20.76 5.64 1.01
C ARG A 158 -21.22 6.86 0.23
N ALA A 159 -20.31 7.76 -0.14
CA ALA A 159 -20.61 8.94 -0.96
C ALA A 159 -21.08 8.55 -2.38
N GLY A 160 -20.64 7.38 -2.88
CA GLY A 160 -21.12 6.79 -4.13
C GLY A 160 -22.51 6.14 -4.05
N GLY A 161 -23.21 6.24 -2.91
CA GLY A 161 -24.58 5.74 -2.74
C GLY A 161 -24.69 4.23 -2.52
N ARG A 162 -23.62 3.56 -2.06
CA ARG A 162 -23.56 2.11 -1.80
C ARG A 162 -22.97 1.74 -0.44
#